data_AF-A0A8T2KBV0-F1
#
_entry.id   AF-A0A8T2KBV0-F1
#
_cell.length_a   1.000
_cell.length_b   1.000
_cell.length_c   1.000
_cell.angle_alpha   90.00
_cell.angle_beta   90.00
_cell.angle_gamma   90.00
#
_symmetry.space_group_name_H-M   'P 1'
#
loop_
_entity.id
_entity.type
_entity.pdbx_description
1 polymer ?
#
loop_
_entity_poly.entity_id
_entity_poly.type
_entity_poly.pdbx_seq_one_letter_code
_entity_poly.pdbx_strand_id
1 'polypeptide(L)'
;MEKLLLVYRCYVIALAILSVVEYSNSLPLSEESICTAEEHVKYSIIFTGKWSQTSFPKQYPLYRPPAQWSTLLGATHSSDYHMWKKSEPASNGVRDFAEKGEAWSLMKEIEAAGEKIQSVHGIFSTALISSGTGQASTEFEAHPRHPFNCPSPDWFVGIEV
;
A
#
# COMPACT_ATOMS: atom_id res chain seq x y z
N MET A 1 44.17 -51.36 -17.45
CA MET A 1 43.09 -50.51 -18.03
C MET A 1 42.12 -49.98 -16.96
N GLU A 2 41.65 -50.81 -16.01
CA GLU A 2 40.63 -50.43 -15.02
C GLU A 2 40.91 -49.15 -14.20
N LYS A 3 42.16 -48.95 -13.74
CA LYS A 3 42.53 -47.73 -12.97
C LYS A 3 42.25 -46.43 -13.73
N LEU A 4 42.40 -46.43 -15.06
CA LEU A 4 42.14 -45.26 -15.89
C LEU A 4 40.63 -44.97 -16.01
N LEU A 5 39.82 -46.04 -16.09
CA LEU A 5 38.36 -45.98 -16.15
C LEU A 5 37.76 -45.42 -14.85
N LEU A 6 38.37 -45.73 -13.70
CA LEU A 6 37.96 -45.22 -12.39
C LEU A 6 38.20 -43.70 -12.27
N VAL A 7 39.38 -43.23 -12.66
CA VAL A 7 39.71 -41.79 -12.67
C VAL A 7 38.77 -41.00 -13.60
N TYR A 8 38.49 -41.53 -14.79
CA TYR A 8 37.55 -40.93 -15.73
C TYR A 8 36.13 -40.82 -15.13
N ARG A 9 35.64 -41.88 -14.46
CA ARG A 9 34.34 -41.85 -13.75
C ARG A 9 34.31 -40.79 -12.65
N CYS A 10 35.35 -40.70 -11.82
CA CYS A 10 35.42 -39.67 -10.78
C CYS A 10 35.45 -38.25 -11.37
N TYR A 11 36.14 -38.03 -12.48
CA TYR A 11 36.20 -36.74 -13.17
C TYR A 11 34.84 -36.34 -13.77
N VAL A 12 34.14 -37.27 -14.44
CA VAL A 12 32.78 -37.03 -14.97
C VAL A 12 31.78 -36.74 -13.84
N ILE A 13 31.88 -37.46 -12.71
CA ILE A 13 31.05 -37.20 -11.53
C ILE A 13 31.34 -35.81 -10.94
N ALA A 14 32.62 -35.42 -10.82
CA ALA A 14 33.01 -34.11 -10.30
C ALA A 14 32.51 -32.96 -11.20
N LEU A 15 32.62 -33.09 -12.52
CA LEU A 15 32.08 -32.11 -13.48
C LEU A 15 30.55 -32.02 -13.42
N ALA A 16 29.86 -33.16 -13.29
CA ALA A 16 28.40 -33.17 -13.13
C ALA A 16 27.97 -32.43 -11.85
N ILE A 17 28.64 -32.70 -10.72
CA ILE A 17 28.36 -32.01 -9.44
C ILE A 17 28.60 -30.50 -9.56
N LEU A 18 29.71 -30.07 -10.17
CA LEU A 18 30.00 -28.65 -10.40
C LEU A 18 28.90 -27.96 -11.22
N SER A 19 28.43 -28.58 -12.31
CA SER A 19 27.34 -28.02 -13.12
C SER A 19 26.00 -27.88 -12.37
N VAL A 20 25.71 -28.77 -11.41
CA VAL A 20 24.51 -28.70 -10.57
C VAL A 20 24.63 -27.59 -9.51
N VAL A 21 25.83 -27.38 -8.96
CA VAL A 21 26.12 -26.30 -8.00
C VAL A 21 26.06 -24.92 -8.69
N GLU A 22 26.54 -24.78 -9.92
CA GLU A 22 26.41 -23.54 -10.69
C GLU A 22 24.93 -23.24 -11.01
N TYR A 23 24.14 -24.24 -11.43
CA TYR A 23 22.73 -24.07 -11.77
C TYR A 23 21.84 -23.68 -10.56
N SER A 24 22.22 -24.09 -9.35
CA SER A 24 21.47 -23.78 -8.12
C SER A 24 21.77 -22.38 -7.56
N ASN A 25 22.78 -21.67 -8.08
CA ASN A 25 23.08 -20.29 -7.72
C ASN A 25 22.41 -19.25 -8.65
N SER A 26 21.61 -19.67 -9.63
CA SER A 26 20.99 -18.79 -10.62
C SER A 26 19.46 -18.84 -10.67
N LEU A 27 18.79 -19.05 -9.52
CA LEU A 27 17.41 -18.58 -9.37
C LEU A 27 17.44 -17.10 -8.94
N PRO A 28 16.88 -16.17 -9.74
CA PRO A 28 16.55 -14.85 -9.23
C PRO A 28 15.40 -15.02 -8.23
N LEU A 29 15.71 -14.98 -6.94
CA LEU A 29 14.70 -14.73 -5.91
C LEU A 29 14.19 -13.30 -6.09
N SER A 30 13.13 -13.14 -6.87
CA SER A 30 12.14 -12.11 -6.55
C SER A 30 11.51 -12.54 -5.22
N GLU A 31 12.10 -12.09 -4.11
CA GLU A 31 11.43 -12.10 -2.81
C GLU A 31 10.24 -11.13 -2.90
N GLU A 32 9.13 -11.61 -3.45
CA GLU A 32 7.84 -11.10 -3.02
C GLU A 32 7.74 -11.40 -1.53
N SER A 33 7.66 -10.35 -0.71
CA SER A 33 7.63 -10.49 0.74
C SER A 33 6.27 -11.05 1.17
N ILE A 34 6.14 -12.38 1.13
CA ILE A 34 4.92 -13.08 1.54
C ILE A 34 4.69 -12.81 3.03
N CYS A 35 3.57 -12.17 3.34
CA CYS A 35 3.16 -11.96 4.72
C CYS A 35 2.82 -13.31 5.39
N THR A 36 3.56 -13.67 6.43
CA THR A 36 3.40 -14.93 7.18
C THR A 36 2.56 -14.78 8.46
N ALA A 37 1.82 -13.69 8.61
CA ALA A 37 0.93 -13.53 9.75
C ALA A 37 -0.26 -14.50 9.63
N GLU A 38 -0.66 -15.13 10.75
CA GLU A 38 -1.75 -16.10 10.78
C GLU A 38 -3.06 -15.49 11.32
N GLU A 39 -2.96 -14.43 12.14
CA GLU A 39 -4.08 -13.76 12.80
C GLU A 39 -4.33 -12.36 12.20
N HIS A 40 -5.56 -11.88 12.36
CA HIS A 40 -5.93 -10.51 12.03
C HIS A 40 -5.46 -9.57 13.14
N VAL A 41 -4.95 -8.39 12.78
CA VAL A 41 -4.45 -7.41 13.76
C VAL A 41 -5.25 -6.12 13.67
N LYS A 42 -5.76 -5.65 14.80
CA LYS A 42 -6.44 -4.36 14.92
C LYS A 42 -5.43 -3.24 15.13
N TYR A 43 -5.58 -2.18 14.35
CA TYR A 43 -4.74 -1.00 14.39
C TYR A 43 -5.60 0.24 14.60
N SER A 44 -5.02 1.24 15.28
CA SER A 44 -5.58 2.59 15.34
C SER A 44 -4.73 3.50 14.48
N ILE A 45 -5.34 4.13 13.47
CA ILE A 45 -4.69 5.23 12.74
C ILE A 45 -5.05 6.56 13.39
N ILE A 46 -4.03 7.40 13.56
CA ILE A 46 -4.16 8.77 14.05
C ILE A 46 -3.62 9.71 12.97
N PHE A 47 -4.51 10.48 12.35
CA PHE A 47 -4.14 11.58 11.47
C PHE A 47 -3.97 12.86 12.28
N THR A 48 -2.80 13.49 12.22
CA THR A 48 -2.51 14.78 12.86
C THR A 48 -2.24 15.84 11.81
N GLY A 49 -3.22 16.72 11.57
CA GLY A 49 -3.05 17.90 10.73
C GLY A 49 -2.02 18.85 11.34
N LYS A 50 -1.01 19.24 10.56
CA LYS A 50 0.06 20.19 10.95
C LYS A 50 0.12 21.44 10.05
N TRP A 51 -0.96 21.70 9.31
CA TRP A 51 -1.07 22.87 8.45
C TRP A 51 -1.44 24.08 9.30
N SER A 52 -0.42 24.82 9.77
CA SER A 52 -0.60 26.04 10.57
C SER A 52 -0.10 27.26 9.79
N GLN A 53 -0.62 28.44 10.11
CA GLN A 53 -0.13 29.69 9.54
C GLN A 53 1.36 29.94 9.88
N THR A 54 1.85 29.43 11.02
CA THR A 54 3.25 29.56 11.43
C THR A 54 4.18 28.69 10.58
N SER A 55 3.78 27.45 10.27
CA SER A 55 4.55 26.51 9.44
C SER A 55 4.39 26.74 7.94
N PHE A 56 3.24 27.25 7.50
CA PHE A 56 2.91 27.51 6.09
C PHE A 56 2.29 28.91 5.92
N PRO A 57 3.07 29.99 6.09
CA PRO A 57 2.55 31.36 6.12
C PRO A 57 2.10 31.91 4.76
N LYS A 58 2.64 31.37 3.66
CA LYS A 58 2.34 31.87 2.31
C LYS A 58 0.92 31.49 1.90
N GLN A 59 0.05 32.50 1.77
CA GLN A 59 -1.34 32.36 1.33
C GLN A 59 -2.17 31.36 2.16
N TYR A 60 -1.90 31.27 3.47
CA TYR A 60 -2.66 30.43 4.38
C TYR A 60 -4.17 30.77 4.36
N PRO A 61 -5.08 29.84 4.06
CA PRO A 61 -6.51 30.12 3.98
C PRO A 61 -7.12 30.48 5.34
N LEU A 62 -7.62 31.71 5.47
CA LEU A 62 -8.29 32.20 6.67
C LEU A 62 -9.82 32.29 6.52
N TYR A 63 -10.35 32.38 5.29
CA TYR A 63 -11.76 32.67 5.03
C TYR A 63 -12.29 32.00 3.77
N ARG A 64 -13.52 31.45 3.85
CA ARG A 64 -14.33 30.90 2.76
C ARG A 64 -13.64 29.85 1.84
N PRO A 65 -13.34 28.63 2.35
CA PRO A 65 -13.32 28.23 3.76
C PRO A 65 -11.95 28.57 4.41
N PRO A 66 -11.86 28.56 5.76
CA PRO A 66 -10.55 28.51 6.42
C PRO A 66 -9.83 27.18 6.11
N ALA A 67 -8.51 27.13 6.35
CA ALA A 67 -7.72 25.92 6.24
C ALA A 67 -8.31 24.79 7.11
N GLN A 68 -8.57 23.64 6.49
CA GLN A 68 -9.25 22.48 7.07
C GLN A 68 -8.82 21.21 6.31
N TRP A 69 -9.16 20.04 6.85
CA TRP A 69 -8.97 18.75 6.19
C TRP A 69 -10.31 18.06 5.96
N SER A 70 -10.45 17.36 4.83
CA SER A 70 -11.56 16.46 4.56
C SER A 70 -11.62 15.34 5.61
N THR A 71 -12.70 14.55 5.60
CA THR A 71 -12.65 13.21 6.21
C THR A 71 -11.51 12.42 5.59
N LEU A 72 -10.73 11.71 6.39
CA LEU A 72 -9.85 10.67 5.89
C LEU A 72 -10.70 9.45 5.51
N LEU A 73 -10.44 8.87 4.34
CA LEU A 73 -11.05 7.62 3.86
C LEU A 73 -9.91 6.70 3.44
N GLY A 74 -10.02 5.41 3.72
CA GLY A 74 -9.06 4.42 3.22
C GLY A 74 -9.57 2.99 3.33
N ALA A 75 -8.73 2.04 2.92
CA ALA A 75 -9.09 0.63 2.87
C ALA A 75 -7.90 -0.27 3.21
N THR A 76 -8.20 -1.38 3.89
CA THR A 76 -7.28 -2.51 4.06
C THR A 76 -7.34 -3.37 2.81
N HIS A 77 -6.26 -3.52 2.03
CA HIS A 77 -6.29 -4.13 0.71
C HIS A 77 -5.04 -4.93 0.30
N SER A 78 -5.15 -5.87 -0.64
CA SER A 78 -4.01 -6.62 -1.22
C SER A 78 -3.29 -5.78 -2.28
N SER A 79 -2.12 -6.24 -2.71
CA SER A 79 -1.34 -5.64 -3.81
C SER A 79 -2.08 -5.60 -5.16
N ASP A 80 -3.18 -6.36 -5.31
CA ASP A 80 -4.00 -6.40 -6.53
C ASP A 80 -4.88 -5.16 -6.70
N TYR A 81 -5.00 -4.34 -5.66
CA TYR A 81 -5.74 -3.09 -5.67
C TYR A 81 -4.80 -1.92 -5.36
N HIS A 82 -4.90 -0.86 -6.16
CA HIS A 82 -4.29 0.41 -5.87
C HIS A 82 -5.40 1.46 -5.85
N MET A 83 -5.57 2.10 -4.70
CA MET A 83 -6.54 3.20 -4.57
C MET A 83 -6.07 4.43 -5.35
N TRP A 84 -4.78 4.71 -5.34
CA TRP A 84 -4.09 5.68 -6.18
C TRP A 84 -2.63 5.24 -6.30
N LYS A 85 -1.90 5.78 -7.28
CA LYS A 85 -0.48 5.50 -7.47
C LYS A 85 0.22 6.68 -8.10
N LYS A 86 1.47 6.95 -7.67
CA LYS A 86 2.23 8.07 -8.20
C LYS A 86 2.47 7.91 -9.72
N SER A 87 2.25 8.99 -10.47
CA SER A 87 2.38 9.05 -11.93
C SER A 87 1.37 8.22 -12.74
N GLU A 88 0.34 7.68 -12.10
CA GLU A 88 -0.82 7.07 -12.76
C GLU A 88 -2.05 8.01 -12.68
N PRO A 89 -3.00 7.93 -13.64
CA PRO A 89 -4.22 8.74 -13.58
C PRO A 89 -5.13 8.31 -12.43
N ALA A 90 -5.65 9.27 -11.68
CA ALA A 90 -6.67 9.03 -10.66
C ALA A 90 -7.96 8.46 -11.26
N SER A 91 -8.64 7.59 -10.51
CA SER A 91 -9.99 7.13 -10.85
C SER A 91 -11.02 8.28 -10.77
N ASN A 92 -12.23 8.05 -11.26
CA ASN A 92 -13.30 9.05 -11.13
C ASN A 92 -13.66 9.28 -9.66
N GLY A 93 -13.72 8.21 -8.85
CA GLY A 93 -13.97 8.31 -7.42
C GLY A 93 -12.88 9.08 -6.68
N VAL A 94 -11.59 8.80 -6.95
CA VAL A 94 -10.48 9.56 -6.37
C VAL A 94 -10.52 11.03 -6.77
N ARG A 95 -10.84 11.36 -8.03
CA ARG A 95 -10.99 12.76 -8.48
C ARG A 95 -12.15 13.47 -7.79
N ASP A 96 -13.33 12.85 -7.71
CA ASP A 96 -14.49 13.46 -7.04
C ASP A 96 -14.23 13.67 -5.54
N PHE A 97 -13.52 12.75 -4.89
CA PHE A 97 -13.07 12.89 -3.51
C PHE A 97 -12.03 14.02 -3.35
N ALA A 98 -11.11 14.17 -4.31
CA ALA A 98 -10.09 15.22 -4.33
C ALA A 98 -10.67 16.63 -4.44
N GLU A 99 -11.37 16.87 -5.55
CA GLU A 99 -11.74 18.21 -6.00
C GLU A 99 -12.92 18.76 -5.17
N LYS A 100 -13.74 17.87 -4.58
CA LYS A 100 -15.03 18.20 -3.97
C LYS A 100 -15.22 17.64 -2.55
N GLY A 101 -14.40 16.69 -2.11
CA GLY A 101 -14.63 15.92 -0.88
C GLY A 101 -15.74 14.86 -1.00
N GLU A 102 -16.18 14.51 -2.22
CA GLU A 102 -17.30 13.59 -2.44
C GLU A 102 -16.84 12.11 -2.38
N ALA A 103 -16.91 11.51 -1.19
CA ALA A 103 -16.46 10.14 -0.93
C ALA A 103 -17.28 9.03 -1.63
N TRP A 104 -18.52 9.30 -2.05
CA TRP A 104 -19.48 8.29 -2.49
C TRP A 104 -19.01 7.46 -3.71
N SER A 105 -18.46 8.14 -4.72
CA SER A 105 -17.92 7.47 -5.92
C SER A 105 -16.72 6.58 -5.56
N LEU A 106 -15.84 7.05 -4.67
CA LEU A 106 -14.66 6.30 -4.23
C LEU A 106 -15.04 5.08 -3.36
N MET A 107 -15.98 5.22 -2.42
CA MET A 107 -16.48 4.10 -1.63
C MET A 107 -17.00 2.95 -2.53
N LYS A 108 -17.75 3.27 -3.58
CA LYS A 108 -18.23 2.28 -4.55
C LYS A 108 -17.11 1.61 -5.35
N GLU A 109 -16.06 2.34 -5.70
CA GLU A 109 -14.89 1.77 -6.38
C GLU A 109 -14.14 0.78 -5.46
N ILE A 110 -14.03 1.10 -4.16
CA ILE A 110 -13.43 0.23 -3.13
C ILE A 110 -14.31 -1.03 -2.90
N GLU A 111 -15.63 -0.85 -2.72
CA GLU A 111 -16.59 -1.95 -2.56
C GLU A 111 -16.56 -2.91 -3.76
N ALA A 112 -16.58 -2.38 -4.99
CA ALA A 112 -16.52 -3.17 -6.21
C ALA A 112 -15.19 -3.92 -6.38
N ALA A 113 -14.07 -3.38 -5.87
CA ALA A 113 -12.80 -4.12 -5.83
C ALA A 113 -12.86 -5.30 -4.83
N GLY A 114 -13.42 -5.06 -3.64
CA GLY A 114 -13.68 -6.11 -2.65
C GLY A 114 -14.55 -7.25 -3.19
N GLU A 115 -15.64 -6.94 -3.88
CA GLU A 115 -16.51 -7.96 -4.49
C GLU A 115 -15.84 -8.70 -5.66
N LYS A 116 -15.15 -7.98 -6.55
CA LYS A 116 -14.69 -8.52 -7.84
C LYS A 116 -13.39 -9.30 -7.77
N ILE A 117 -12.43 -8.83 -6.99
CA ILE A 117 -11.07 -9.38 -6.92
C ILE A 117 -10.67 -9.81 -5.51
N GLN A 118 -11.60 -9.73 -4.54
CA GLN A 118 -11.38 -10.07 -3.12
C GLN A 118 -10.18 -9.38 -2.48
N SER A 119 -9.77 -8.24 -3.06
CA SER A 119 -8.57 -7.50 -2.69
C SER A 119 -8.79 -6.50 -1.58
N VAL A 120 -10.01 -6.33 -1.07
CA VAL A 120 -10.32 -5.35 -0.01
C VAL A 120 -10.97 -6.08 1.16
N HIS A 121 -10.39 -5.92 2.34
CA HIS A 121 -10.88 -6.52 3.58
C HIS A 121 -11.86 -5.62 4.33
N GLY A 122 -11.67 -4.30 4.28
CA GLY A 122 -12.54 -3.35 4.96
C GLY A 122 -12.24 -1.89 4.61
N ILE A 123 -13.25 -1.04 4.79
CA ILE A 123 -13.20 0.41 4.58
C ILE A 123 -13.24 1.09 5.94
N PHE A 124 -12.42 2.12 6.14
CA PHE A 124 -12.41 2.94 7.35
C PHE A 124 -12.40 4.42 7.00
N SER A 125 -12.92 5.25 7.91
CA SER A 125 -12.91 6.70 7.77
C SER A 125 -12.74 7.39 9.13
N THR A 126 -12.19 8.61 9.14
CA THR A 126 -12.18 9.48 10.32
C THR A 126 -13.23 10.57 10.22
N ALA A 127 -13.50 11.24 11.34
CA ALA A 127 -14.16 12.55 11.34
C ALA A 127 -13.36 13.59 10.54
N LEU A 128 -14.07 14.61 10.04
CA LEU A 128 -13.54 15.84 9.44
C LEU A 128 -12.71 16.63 10.47
N ILE A 129 -11.63 17.29 10.03
CA ILE A 129 -10.93 18.28 10.86
C ILE A 129 -11.19 19.67 10.30
N SER A 130 -12.04 20.45 10.97
CA SER A 130 -12.46 21.80 10.56
C SER A 130 -11.38 22.90 10.73
N SER A 131 -10.12 22.50 10.93
CA SER A 131 -8.98 23.38 11.12
C SER A 131 -7.69 22.76 10.57
N GLY A 132 -6.78 23.56 10.02
CA GLY A 132 -5.51 23.09 9.44
C GLY A 132 -4.60 22.36 10.44
N THR A 133 -4.72 22.68 11.72
CA THR A 133 -4.18 21.87 12.82
C THR A 133 -5.29 21.15 13.58
N GLY A 134 -5.11 19.86 13.85
CA GLY A 134 -6.06 19.05 14.61
C GLY A 134 -5.70 17.57 14.54
N GLN A 135 -6.52 16.73 15.17
CA GLN A 135 -6.33 15.28 15.16
C GLN A 135 -7.66 14.57 14.95
N ALA A 136 -7.64 13.52 14.13
CA ALA A 136 -8.73 12.58 13.97
C ALA A 136 -8.17 11.16 13.98
N SER A 137 -8.91 10.21 14.53
CA SER A 137 -8.48 8.81 14.63
C SER A 137 -9.61 7.87 14.28
N THR A 138 -9.25 6.68 13.81
CA THR A 138 -10.20 5.58 13.58
C THR A 138 -9.48 4.25 13.76
N GLU A 139 -10.25 3.18 13.97
CA GLU A 139 -9.73 1.83 14.10
C GLU A 139 -10.05 1.03 12.83
N PHE A 140 -9.13 0.14 12.46
CA PHE A 140 -9.30 -0.75 11.32
C PHE A 140 -8.66 -2.10 11.62
N GLU A 141 -9.06 -3.12 10.87
CA GLU A 141 -8.49 -4.46 10.94
C GLU A 141 -7.61 -4.69 9.72
N ALA A 142 -6.38 -5.14 9.95
CA ALA A 142 -5.46 -5.58 8.91
C ALA A 142 -5.47 -7.11 8.85
N HIS A 143 -5.65 -7.63 7.65
CA HIS A 143 -5.60 -9.06 7.38
C HIS A 143 -4.23 -9.42 6.77
N PRO A 144 -3.64 -10.59 7.04
CA PRO A 144 -2.32 -10.96 6.51
C PRO A 144 -2.16 -10.82 4.99
N ARG A 145 -3.23 -11.04 4.22
CA ARG A 145 -3.28 -10.87 2.75
C ARG A 145 -3.59 -9.45 2.26
N HIS A 146 -3.83 -8.51 3.18
CA HIS A 146 -4.35 -7.19 2.87
C HIS A 146 -3.62 -6.13 3.74
N PRO A 147 -2.42 -5.66 3.34
CA PRO A 147 -1.80 -4.46 3.94
C PRO A 147 -2.70 -3.21 3.83
N PHE A 148 -2.36 -2.17 4.59
CA PHE A 148 -3.20 -1.00 4.78
C PHE A 148 -2.65 0.23 4.05
N ASN A 149 -3.50 0.94 3.30
CA ASN A 149 -3.14 2.23 2.67
C ASN A 149 -4.30 3.24 2.70
N CYS A 150 -3.97 4.53 2.53
CA CYS A 150 -4.90 5.64 2.73
C CYS A 150 -4.68 6.81 1.74
N PRO A 151 -5.72 7.23 0.97
CA PRO A 151 -5.70 8.42 0.10
C PRO A 151 -6.25 9.72 0.72
N SER A 152 -5.89 10.84 0.09
CA SER A 152 -6.81 11.85 -0.46
C SER A 152 -6.12 12.51 -1.66
N PRO A 153 -6.78 13.30 -2.52
CA PRO A 153 -6.06 14.37 -3.26
C PRO A 153 -6.60 15.80 -2.94
N ASP A 154 -6.16 16.93 -3.53
CA ASP A 154 -5.17 17.20 -4.59
C ASP A 154 -3.80 17.69 -4.10
N TRP A 155 -3.76 18.64 -3.16
CA TRP A 155 -2.59 18.78 -2.28
C TRP A 155 -2.84 17.89 -1.08
N PHE A 156 -2.23 16.72 -1.08
CA PHE A 156 -2.52 15.69 -0.10
C PHE A 156 -1.28 15.09 0.54
N VAL A 157 -1.55 14.37 1.62
CA VAL A 157 -0.62 13.44 2.25
C VAL A 157 -1.31 12.09 2.33
N GLY A 158 -0.63 11.06 1.84
CA GLY A 158 -1.14 9.69 1.78
C GLY A 158 0.01 8.71 1.89
N ILE A 159 -0.32 7.43 2.04
CA ILE A 159 0.66 6.34 2.13
C ILE A 159 0.41 5.40 0.94
N GLU A 160 1.50 5.04 0.26
CA GLU A 160 1.59 4.04 -0.81
C GLU A 160 2.55 2.95 -0.32
N VAL A 161 2.07 1.71 -0.23
CA VAL A 161 2.80 0.46 0.08
C VAL A 161 2.32 -0.61 -0.90
#